data_AF-A0AAD9LUW3-F1
#
_entry.id   AF-A0AAD9LUW3-F1
#
_cell.length_a   1.000
_cell.length_b   1.000
_cell.length_c   1.000
_cell.angle_alpha   90.00
_cell.angle_beta   90.00
_cell.angle_gamma   90.00
#
_symmetry.space_group_name_H-M   'P 1'
#
loop_
_entity.id
_entity.type
_entity.pdbx_description
1 polymer ?
#
loop_
_entity_poly.entity_id
_entity_poly.type
_entity_poly.pdbx_seq_one_letter_code
_entity_poly.pdbx_strand_id
1 'polypeptide(L)'
;MATNNGLDRGTEYLYAVKGVTASSFLSENDRAEALQATYKAMAALEAPWETYTRLYTNTSSVIAALKVIKDLDLMGKWHAKGNIPMTSVELAELVGGCDPKLLRKYCFISHLPT
;
A
#
# COMPACT_ATOMS: atom_id res chain seq x y z
N MET A 1 -3.76 -35.19 -25.21
CA MET A 1 -2.89 -34.04 -25.58
C MET A 1 -3.76 -32.99 -26.26
N ALA A 2 -3.94 -31.83 -25.63
CA ALA A 2 -4.27 -30.55 -26.27
C ALA A 2 -4.00 -29.45 -25.23
N THR A 3 -2.97 -28.63 -25.49
CA THR A 3 -2.47 -27.54 -24.65
C THR A 3 -3.23 -26.25 -24.98
N ASN A 4 -4.01 -25.72 -24.03
CA ASN A 4 -4.69 -24.44 -24.21
C ASN A 4 -3.69 -23.29 -24.04
N ASN A 5 -3.21 -22.76 -25.18
CA ASN A 5 -2.33 -21.59 -25.32
C ASN A 5 -3.07 -20.26 -25.06
N GLY A 6 -3.65 -20.07 -23.87
CA GLY A 6 -3.94 -18.74 -23.36
C GLY A 6 -2.73 -18.30 -22.54
N LEU A 7 -2.08 -17.19 -22.90
CA LEU A 7 -1.05 -16.61 -22.03
C LEU A 7 -1.67 -16.39 -20.63
N ASP A 8 -0.94 -16.73 -19.56
CA ASP A 8 -1.44 -16.41 -18.23
C ASP A 8 -1.51 -14.88 -18.06
N ARG A 9 -2.52 -14.40 -17.33
CA ARG A 9 -2.77 -12.95 -17.14
C ARG A 9 -1.58 -12.20 -16.55
N GLY A 10 -0.73 -12.87 -15.78
CA GLY A 10 0.51 -12.32 -15.24
C GLY A 10 1.55 -12.11 -16.34
N THR A 11 1.73 -13.08 -17.25
CA THR A 11 2.62 -12.92 -18.41
C THR A 11 2.13 -11.83 -19.36
N GLU A 12 0.82 -11.71 -19.60
CA GLU A 12 0.25 -10.60 -20.40
C GLU A 12 0.52 -9.24 -19.74
N TYR A 13 0.30 -9.15 -18.42
CA TYR A 13 0.59 -7.95 -17.65
C TYR A 13 2.07 -7.55 -17.76
N LEU A 14 2.99 -8.49 -17.53
CA LEU A 14 4.43 -8.25 -17.60
C LEU A 14 4.86 -7.78 -19.00
N TYR A 15 4.28 -8.34 -20.06
CA TYR A 15 4.54 -7.88 -21.42
C TYR A 15 4.01 -6.46 -21.66
N ALA A 16 2.79 -6.17 -21.18
CA ALA A 16 2.13 -4.89 -21.40
C ALA A 16 2.80 -3.71 -20.67
N VAL A 17 3.36 -3.93 -19.48
CA VAL A 17 4.02 -2.87 -18.70
C VAL A 17 5.48 -2.66 -19.08
N LYS A 18 6.10 -3.61 -19.80
CA LYS A 18 7.52 -3.56 -20.13
C LYS A 18 7.81 -2.43 -21.12
N GLY A 19 8.63 -1.47 -20.70
CA GLY A 19 9.05 -0.35 -21.54
C GLY A 19 8.01 0.77 -21.69
N VAL A 20 6.93 0.75 -20.91
CA VAL A 20 5.98 1.86 -20.83
C VAL A 20 6.64 3.04 -20.10
N THR A 21 6.63 4.21 -20.74
CA THR A 21 7.15 5.46 -20.18
C THR A 21 6.12 6.58 -20.35
N ALA A 22 6.40 7.77 -19.81
CA ALA A 22 5.52 8.93 -19.96
C ALA A 22 5.24 9.29 -21.43
N SER A 23 6.17 9.04 -22.34
CA SER A 23 6.02 9.31 -23.79
C SER A 23 5.24 8.23 -24.54
N SER A 24 4.85 7.13 -23.88
CA SER A 24 4.03 6.07 -24.48
C SER A 24 2.55 6.48 -24.63
N PHE A 25 2.16 7.62 -24.06
CA PHE A 25 0.77 8.09 -24.04
C PHE A 25 0.58 9.29 -24.98
N LEU A 26 -0.58 9.31 -25.65
CA LEU A 26 -0.92 10.35 -26.64
C LEU A 26 -1.31 11.68 -25.98
N SER A 27 -1.83 11.63 -24.76
CA SER A 27 -2.21 12.80 -23.98
C SER A 27 -1.82 12.69 -22.52
N GLU A 28 -1.74 13.84 -21.86
CA GLU A 28 -1.48 13.92 -20.42
C GLU A 28 -2.61 13.28 -19.60
N ASN A 29 -3.85 13.33 -20.11
CA ASN A 29 -4.99 12.67 -19.46
C ASN A 29 -4.85 11.14 -19.50
N ASP A 30 -4.51 10.57 -20.66
CA ASP A 30 -4.27 9.12 -20.79
C ASP A 30 -3.12 8.65 -19.90
N ARG A 31 -2.05 9.47 -19.82
CA ARG A 31 -0.92 9.22 -18.92
C ARG A 31 -1.35 9.24 -17.45
N ALA A 32 -2.18 10.21 -17.06
CA ALA A 32 -2.66 10.33 -15.68
C ALA A 32 -3.59 9.17 -15.28
N GLU A 33 -4.47 8.73 -16.18
CA GLU A 33 -5.32 7.56 -15.97
C GLU A 33 -4.50 6.28 -15.84
N ALA A 34 -3.51 6.08 -16.72
CA ALA A 34 -2.60 4.94 -16.65
C ALA A 34 -1.78 4.94 -15.35
N LEU A 35 -1.34 6.11 -14.90
CA LEU A 35 -0.64 6.25 -13.62
C LEU A 35 -1.55 5.87 -12.44
N GLN A 36 -2.80 6.33 -12.44
CA GLN A 36 -3.77 5.97 -11.41
C GLN A 36 -4.06 4.46 -11.40
N ALA A 37 -4.23 3.85 -12.58
CA ALA A 37 -4.41 2.41 -12.71
C ALA A 37 -3.19 1.62 -12.19
N THR A 38 -1.97 2.13 -12.46
CA THR A 38 -0.73 1.55 -11.96
C THR A 38 -0.67 1.57 -10.43
N TYR A 39 -1.07 2.67 -9.78
CA TYR A 39 -1.14 2.71 -8.31
C TYR A 39 -2.13 1.71 -7.74
N LYS A 40 -3.29 1.52 -8.39
CA LYS A 40 -4.27 0.51 -7.97
C LYS A 40 -3.73 -0.91 -8.15
N ALA A 41 -3.04 -1.18 -9.26
CA ALA A 41 -2.41 -2.48 -9.52
C ALA A 41 -1.32 -2.77 -8.48
N MET A 42 -0.46 -1.79 -8.18
CA MET A 42 0.56 -1.89 -7.15
C MET A 42 -0.07 -2.21 -5.79
N ALA A 43 -1.13 -1.50 -5.38
CA ALA A 43 -1.80 -1.76 -4.10
C ALA A 43 -2.46 -3.16 -4.03
N ALA A 44 -2.83 -3.76 -5.16
CA ALA A 44 -3.39 -5.11 -5.22
C ALA A 44 -2.33 -6.22 -5.26
N LEU A 45 -1.14 -5.90 -5.79
CA LEU A 45 -0.02 -6.84 -5.94
C LEU A 45 0.92 -6.86 -4.74
N GLU A 46 1.12 -5.71 -4.09
CA GLU A 46 2.05 -5.59 -2.97
C GLU A 46 1.60 -6.42 -1.77
N ALA A 47 2.52 -7.25 -1.27
CA ALA A 47 2.40 -7.79 0.06
C ALA A 47 2.56 -6.66 1.11
N PRO A 48 1.96 -6.79 2.31
CA PRO A 48 2.07 -5.77 3.36
C PRO A 48 3.53 -5.34 3.69
N TRP A 49 4.49 -6.26 3.60
CA TRP A 49 5.91 -5.98 3.82
C TRP A 49 6.58 -5.16 2.68
N GLU A 50 6.15 -5.38 1.45
CA GLU A 50 6.64 -4.63 0.27
C GLU A 50 6.12 -3.19 0.33
N THR A 51 4.83 -3.02 0.68
CA THR A 51 4.23 -1.72 0.97
C THR A 51 5.00 -0.97 2.07
N TYR A 52 5.30 -1.64 3.19
CA TYR A 52 6.09 -1.06 4.29
C TYR A 52 7.47 -0.60 3.82
N THR A 53 8.17 -1.44 3.06
CA THR A 53 9.52 -1.13 2.56
C THR A 53 9.50 0.06 1.61
N ARG A 54 8.56 0.09 0.64
CA ARG A 54 8.40 1.21 -0.31
C ARG A 54 8.10 2.52 0.41
N LEU A 55 7.28 2.49 1.45
CA LEU A 55 6.97 3.67 2.27
C LEU A 55 8.17 4.12 3.10
N TYR A 56 8.92 3.18 3.67
CA TYR A 56 10.12 3.45 4.46
C TYR A 56 11.24 4.11 3.65
N THR A 57 11.41 3.72 2.38
CA THR A 57 12.51 4.21 1.54
C THR A 57 12.21 5.50 0.77
N ASN A 58 10.94 5.84 0.53
CA ASN A 58 10.58 6.90 -0.43
C ASN A 58 10.15 8.26 0.18
N THR A 59 9.99 8.40 1.50
CA THR A 59 9.53 9.70 2.05
C THR A 59 10.11 10.00 3.44
N SER A 60 10.85 11.11 3.55
CA SER A 60 11.43 11.59 4.82
C SER A 60 10.38 11.90 5.91
N SER A 61 9.15 12.28 5.53
CA SER A 61 8.03 12.45 6.44
C SER A 61 7.40 11.13 6.90
N VAL A 62 7.51 10.08 6.09
CA VAL A 62 7.08 8.72 6.44
C VAL A 62 8.04 8.09 7.43
N ILE A 63 9.34 8.43 7.43
CA ILE A 63 10.28 7.99 8.46
C ILE A 63 9.83 8.44 9.87
N ALA A 64 9.37 9.68 10.02
CA ALA A 64 8.88 10.17 11.31
C ALA A 64 7.61 9.44 11.75
N ALA A 65 6.67 9.23 10.82
CA ALA A 65 5.43 8.48 11.06
C ALA A 65 5.70 7.00 11.43
N LEU A 66 6.58 6.34 10.67
CA LEU A 66 6.98 4.95 10.88
C LEU A 66 7.81 4.79 12.15
N LYS A 67 8.62 5.79 12.51
CA LYS A 67 9.33 5.80 13.80
C LYS A 67 8.33 5.82 14.96
N VAL A 68 7.30 6.66 14.90
CA VAL A 68 6.22 6.65 15.91
C VAL A 68 5.52 5.28 15.95
N ILE A 69 5.17 4.70 14.79
CA ILE A 69 4.54 3.37 14.70
C ILE A 69 5.44 2.26 15.29
N LYS A 70 6.75 2.34 15.03
CA LYS A 70 7.77 1.41 15.56
C LYS A 70 7.97 1.58 17.07
N ASP A 71 8.11 2.82 17.53
CA ASP A 71 8.35 3.14 18.95
C ASP A 71 7.14 2.73 19.81
N LEU A 72 5.93 2.73 19.23
CA LEU A 72 4.70 2.23 19.87
C LEU A 72 4.52 0.70 19.81
N ASP A 73 5.38 0.01 19.04
CA ASP A 73 5.24 -1.40 18.65
C ASP A 73 3.84 -1.75 18.12
N LEU A 74 3.25 -0.81 17.37
CA LEU A 74 1.86 -0.92 16.90
C LEU A 74 1.68 -2.17 16.03
N MET A 75 2.60 -2.42 15.11
CA MET A 75 2.51 -3.54 14.17
C MET A 75 2.73 -4.89 14.88
N GLY A 76 3.62 -4.96 15.88
CA GLY A 76 3.81 -6.18 16.68
C GLY A 76 2.56 -6.54 17.48
N LYS A 77 1.94 -5.56 18.12
CA LYS A 77 0.70 -5.73 18.88
C LYS A 77 -0.50 -6.05 17.99
N TRP A 78 -0.57 -5.44 16.80
CA TRP A 78 -1.64 -5.72 15.83
C TRP A 78 -1.49 -7.13 15.23
N HIS A 79 -0.25 -7.55 14.97
CA HIS A 79 0.05 -8.90 14.54
C HIS A 79 -0.31 -9.95 15.60
N ALA A 80 -0.05 -9.67 16.87
CA ALA A 80 -0.48 -10.54 17.98
C ALA A 80 -2.01 -10.70 18.09
N LYS A 81 -2.78 -9.78 17.49
CA LYS A 81 -4.25 -9.86 17.37
C LYS A 81 -4.72 -10.52 16.06
N GLY A 82 -3.80 -11.05 15.25
CA GLY A 82 -4.12 -11.72 13.99
C GLY A 82 -4.35 -10.78 12.82
N ASN A 83 -3.90 -9.52 12.89
CA ASN A 83 -4.05 -8.53 11.82
C ASN A 83 -5.52 -8.30 11.39
N ILE A 84 -6.46 -8.48 12.30
CA ILE A 84 -7.88 -8.21 12.04
C ILE A 84 -8.10 -6.72 11.73
N PRO A 85 -9.07 -6.35 10.88
CA PRO A 85 -9.41 -4.95 10.66
C PRO A 85 -9.78 -4.28 12.00
N MET A 86 -9.15 -3.15 12.32
CA MET A 86 -9.36 -2.39 13.56
C MET A 86 -9.47 -0.89 13.25
N THR A 87 -10.37 -0.18 13.91
CA THR A 87 -10.55 1.27 13.76
C THR A 87 -9.37 2.05 14.36
N SER A 88 -9.28 3.34 14.05
CA SER A 88 -8.24 4.20 14.64
C SER A 88 -8.34 4.31 16.16
N VAL A 89 -9.52 4.12 16.74
CA VAL A 89 -9.73 4.12 18.20
C VAL A 89 -9.22 2.82 18.80
N GLU A 90 -9.56 1.68 18.20
CA GLU A 90 -9.08 0.36 18.64
C GLU A 90 -7.56 0.23 18.54
N LEU A 91 -6.95 0.81 17.50
CA LEU A 91 -5.49 0.87 17.35
C LEU A 91 -4.83 1.79 18.40
N ALA A 92 -5.50 2.89 18.78
CA ALA A 92 -5.03 3.80 19.84
C ALA A 92 -5.03 3.14 21.22
N GLU A 93 -6.07 2.36 21.50
CA GLU A 93 -6.18 1.56 22.73
C GLU A 93 -5.12 0.44 22.75
N LEU A 94 -4.89 -0.21 21.61
CA LEU A 94 -3.91 -1.28 21.46
C LEU A 94 -2.48 -0.84 21.85
N VAL A 95 -2.11 0.41 21.55
CA VAL A 95 -0.78 0.96 21.89
C VAL A 95 -0.71 1.61 23.26
N GLY A 96 -1.81 1.68 24.00
CA GLY A 96 -1.84 2.22 25.37
C GLY A 96 -2.06 3.72 25.46
N GLY A 97 -2.78 4.33 24.51
CA GLY A 97 -3.22 5.74 24.62
C GLY A 97 -2.48 6.70 23.70
N CYS A 98 -2.46 6.43 22.39
CA CYS A 98 -2.09 7.41 21.38
C CYS A 98 -3.32 8.18 20.91
N ASP A 99 -3.22 9.47 20.56
CA ASP A 99 -4.36 10.20 19.99
C ASP A 99 -4.81 9.53 18.68
N PRO A 100 -6.07 9.04 18.59
CA PRO A 100 -6.59 8.42 17.38
C PRO A 100 -6.46 9.29 16.13
N LYS A 101 -6.52 10.63 16.28
CA LYS A 101 -6.34 11.57 15.17
C LYS A 101 -4.89 11.62 14.69
N LEU A 102 -3.92 11.50 15.59
CA LEU A 102 -2.51 11.39 15.23
C LEU A 102 -2.23 10.06 14.55
N LEU A 103 -2.76 8.95 15.04
CA LEU A 103 -2.66 7.66 14.37
C LEU A 103 -3.28 7.69 12.97
N ARG A 104 -4.45 8.33 12.81
CA ARG A 104 -5.06 8.50 11.48
C ARG A 104 -4.19 9.32 10.53
N LYS A 105 -3.53 10.37 11.04
CA LYS A 105 -2.62 11.24 10.28
C LYS A 105 -1.33 10.52 9.87
N TYR A 106 -0.80 9.63 10.71
CA TYR A 106 0.48 8.95 10.49
C TYR A 106 0.34 7.57 9.85
N CYS A 107 -0.74 6.83 10.09
CA CYS A 107 -0.97 5.53 9.48
C CYS A 107 -1.38 5.60 8.01
N PHE A 108 -1.74 6.78 7.47
CA PHE A 108 -2.14 6.93 6.05
C PHE A 108 -3.26 5.95 5.60
N ILE A 109 -4.03 5.38 6.55
CA ILE A 109 -5.15 4.48 6.25
C ILE A 109 -6.41 5.34 6.14
N SER A 110 -6.60 5.95 4.96
CA SER A 110 -7.82 6.69 4.62
C SER A 110 -9.09 5.81 4.56
N HIS A 111 -8.96 4.50 4.81
CA HIS A 111 -10.01 3.49 4.66
C HIS A 111 -10.51 2.89 5.99
N LEU A 112 -10.00 3.33 7.14
CA LEU A 112 -10.56 2.87 8.42
C LEU A 112 -11.84 3.65 8.75
N PRO A 113 -12.98 2.96 8.95
CA PRO A 113 -14.16 3.59 9.51
C PRO A 113 -13.82 4.13 10.90
N THR A 114 -14.37 5.30 11.19
CA THR A 114 -14.30 5.98 12.51
C THR A 114 -14.74 5.08 13.63
#